data_AF-A0A957AGM4-F1
#
_entry.id   AF-A0A957AGM4-F1
#
_cell.length_a   1.000
_cell.length_b   1.000
_cell.length_c   1.000
_cell.angle_alpha   90.00
_cell.angle_beta   90.00
_cell.angle_gamma   90.00
#
_symmetry.space_group_name_H-M   'P 1'
#
loop_
_entity.id
_entity.type
_entity.pdbx_description
1 polymer ?
#
loop_
_entity_poly.entity_id
_entity_poly.type
_entity_poly.pdbx_seq_one_letter_code
_entity_poly.pdbx_strand_id
1 'polypeptide(L)'
;IYDYVEAVQDGRYPIALARRANALELMSRYFVLGLKFFDVPRGPFIERFGMEPEQVFGDVLERLVAQGLLAREADSYHLTPLGRPYVNNIAKEFYVGENVGARQHVQFVPTLTPEQIEQYAHSAR
;
A
#
# COMPACT_ATOMS: atom_id res chain seq x y z
N ILE A 1 16.00 -9.18 -19.36
CA ILE A 1 15.97 -10.66 -19.18
C ILE A 1 17.38 -11.23 -19.22
N TYR A 2 18.20 -10.89 -20.22
CA TYR A 2 19.59 -11.38 -20.32
C TYR A 2 20.44 -11.15 -19.06
N ASP A 3 20.41 -9.95 -18.48
CA ASP A 3 21.15 -9.59 -17.25
C ASP A 3 20.73 -10.40 -16.01
N TYR A 4 19.46 -10.84 -15.95
CA TYR A 4 18.98 -11.70 -14.87
C TYR A 4 19.56 -13.12 -14.97
N VAL A 5 19.54 -13.70 -16.18
CA VAL A 5 19.95 -15.09 -16.42
C VAL A 5 21.44 -15.24 -16.17
N GLU A 6 22.26 -14.31 -16.68
CA GLU A 6 23.70 -14.29 -16.45
C GLU A 6 24.03 -14.16 -14.96
N ALA A 7 23.38 -13.24 -14.25
CA ALA A 7 23.61 -13.10 -12.81
C ALA A 7 23.33 -14.39 -12.02
N VAL A 8 22.23 -15.09 -12.33
CA VAL A 8 21.88 -16.35 -11.68
C VAL A 8 22.88 -17.47 -12.02
N GLN A 9 23.27 -17.58 -13.30
CA GLN A 9 24.23 -18.60 -13.76
C GLN A 9 25.61 -18.41 -13.11
N ASP A 10 25.99 -17.16 -12.86
CA ASP A 10 27.24 -16.81 -12.16
C ASP A 10 27.15 -16.91 -10.62
N GLY A 11 26.03 -17.38 -10.07
CA GLY A 11 25.81 -17.48 -8.63
C GLY A 11 25.67 -16.12 -7.91
N ARG A 12 25.38 -15.06 -8.65
CA ARG A 12 25.13 -13.70 -8.13
C ARG A 12 23.63 -13.47 -7.93
N TYR A 13 23.27 -12.60 -7.00
CA TYR A 13 21.87 -12.19 -6.84
C TYR A 13 21.47 -11.19 -7.94
N PRO A 14 20.40 -11.44 -8.71
CA PRO A 14 19.95 -10.55 -9.79
C PRO A 14 19.13 -9.37 -9.23
N ILE A 15 19.74 -8.57 -8.35
CA ILE A 15 19.09 -7.42 -7.70
C ILE A 15 19.11 -6.23 -8.67
N ALA A 16 17.98 -5.92 -9.29
CA ALA A 16 17.85 -4.78 -10.20
C ALA A 16 17.81 -3.42 -9.46
N LEU A 17 17.20 -3.38 -8.26
CA LEU A 17 17.12 -2.18 -7.44
C LEU A 17 16.86 -2.59 -5.98
N ALA A 18 17.61 -2.01 -5.05
CA ALA A 18 17.34 -2.12 -3.62
C ALA A 18 17.59 -0.77 -2.95
N ARG A 19 16.71 -0.41 -2.01
CA ARG A 19 16.88 0.76 -1.16
C ARG A 19 16.57 0.38 0.28
N ARG A 20 17.42 0.82 1.19
CA ARG A 20 17.16 0.67 2.63
C ARG A 20 16.10 1.69 3.05
N ALA A 21 15.00 1.20 3.61
CA ALA A 21 13.97 2.06 4.19
C ALA A 21 14.46 2.66 5.51
N ASN A 22 14.15 3.93 5.74
CA ASN A 22 14.35 4.58 7.03
C ASN A 22 13.17 4.30 7.99
N ALA A 23 13.26 4.73 9.24
CA ALA A 23 12.25 4.45 10.26
C ALA A 23 10.86 5.01 9.89
N LEU A 24 10.80 6.25 9.39
CA LEU A 24 9.55 6.90 8.98
C LEU A 24 8.89 6.14 7.81
N GLU A 25 9.68 5.66 6.86
CA GLU A 25 9.19 4.86 5.74
C GLU A 25 8.66 3.50 6.16
N LEU A 26 9.27 2.87 7.17
CA LEU A 26 8.78 1.63 7.75
C LEU A 26 7.47 1.83 8.50
N MET A 27 7.33 2.94 9.24
CA MET A 27 6.07 3.34 9.89
C MET A 27 4.97 3.62 8.86
N SER A 28 5.28 4.35 7.79
CA SER A 28 4.39 4.57 6.65
C SER A 28 3.94 3.24 6.04
N ARG A 29 4.89 2.34 5.77
CA ARG A 29 4.61 1.02 5.18
C ARG A 29 3.72 0.16 6.07
N TYR A 30 3.83 0.29 7.39
CA TYR A 30 2.95 -0.39 8.34
C TYR A 30 1.47 -0.03 8.07
N PHE A 31 1.15 1.25 7.97
CA PHE A 31 -0.20 1.72 7.64
C PHE A 31 -0.61 1.36 6.22
N VAL A 32 0.24 1.63 5.22
CA VAL A 32 -0.06 1.37 3.81
C VAL A 32 -0.45 -0.08 3.56
N LEU A 33 0.25 -1.02 4.20
CA LEU A 33 -0.04 -2.45 4.07
C LEU A 33 -1.18 -2.89 4.99
N GLY A 34 -1.22 -2.43 6.25
CA GLY A 34 -2.29 -2.79 7.18
C GLY A 34 -3.67 -2.39 6.64
N LEU A 35 -3.78 -1.20 6.03
CA LEU A 35 -5.03 -0.76 5.40
C LEU A 35 -5.51 -1.69 4.27
N LYS A 36 -4.64 -2.48 3.64
CA LYS A 36 -5.07 -3.50 2.66
C LYS A 36 -5.82 -4.67 3.30
N PHE A 37 -5.66 -4.85 4.59
CA PHE A 37 -6.40 -5.80 5.42
C PHE A 37 -7.57 -5.16 6.17
N PHE A 38 -7.85 -3.88 5.89
CA PHE A 38 -8.90 -3.06 6.51
C PHE A 38 -8.74 -2.80 8.01
N ASP A 39 -7.63 -3.24 8.61
CA ASP A 39 -7.32 -3.10 10.02
C ASP A 39 -5.83 -2.82 10.23
N VAL A 40 -5.53 -1.83 11.08
CA VAL A 40 -4.19 -1.42 11.45
C VAL A 40 -4.10 -1.36 12.98
N PRO A 41 -3.48 -2.35 13.63
CA PRO A 41 -3.39 -2.37 15.08
C PRO A 41 -2.34 -1.38 15.59
N ARG A 42 -2.69 -0.65 16.65
CA ARG A 42 -1.89 0.45 17.21
C ARG A 42 -0.85 -0.06 18.21
N GLY A 43 -1.19 -0.97 19.11
CA GLY A 43 -0.26 -1.59 20.05
C GLY A 43 0.99 -2.18 19.41
N PRO A 44 0.86 -3.04 18.37
CA PRO A 44 2.03 -3.61 17.68
C PRO A 44 2.82 -2.57 16.87
N PHE A 45 2.21 -1.45 16.46
CA PHE A 45 2.96 -0.33 15.90
C PHE A 45 3.86 0.30 16.97
N ILE A 46 3.31 0.59 18.15
CA ILE A 46 4.05 1.19 19.27
C ILE A 46 5.16 0.26 19.73
N GLU A 47 4.88 -1.02 19.94
CA GLU A 47 5.87 -2.02 20.35
C GLU A 47 7.05 -2.05 19.36
N ARG A 48 6.75 -1.99 18.06
CA ARG A 48 7.76 -2.07 17.01
C ARG A 48 8.60 -0.80 16.86
N PHE A 49 7.99 0.37 17.04
CA PHE A 49 8.60 1.65 16.66
C PHE A 49 8.90 2.58 17.83
N GLY A 50 8.37 2.30 19.03
CA GLY A 50 8.52 3.13 20.23
C GLY A 50 7.82 4.49 20.12
N MET A 51 6.93 4.68 19.15
CA MET A 51 6.18 5.92 18.93
C MET A 51 4.71 5.64 18.72
N GLU A 52 3.87 6.59 19.12
CA GLU A 52 2.45 6.54 18.87
C GLU A 52 2.13 6.89 17.41
N PRO A 53 1.24 6.16 16.71
CA PRO A 53 0.82 6.52 15.36
C PRO A 53 0.34 7.97 15.24
N GLU A 54 -0.35 8.46 16.27
CA GLU A 54 -0.85 9.83 16.34
C GLU A 54 0.25 10.88 16.40
N GLN A 55 1.43 10.55 16.94
CA GLN A 55 2.58 11.47 16.93
C GLN A 55 3.21 11.58 15.54
N VAL A 56 3.05 10.55 14.69
CA VAL A 56 3.68 10.48 13.37
C VAL A 56 2.71 10.93 12.27
N PHE A 57 1.45 10.52 12.37
CA PHE A 57 0.42 10.68 11.33
C PHE A 57 -0.86 11.36 11.86
N GLY A 58 -0.80 12.09 12.98
CA GLY A 58 -1.95 12.71 13.65
C GLY A 58 -2.89 13.44 12.69
N ASP A 59 -2.38 14.42 11.94
CA ASP A 59 -3.19 15.20 10.98
C ASP A 59 -3.90 14.34 9.93
N VAL A 60 -3.26 13.25 9.49
CA VAL A 60 -3.83 12.32 8.51
C VAL A 60 -4.92 11.48 9.16
N LEU A 61 -4.65 10.92 10.34
CA LEU A 61 -5.57 10.07 11.09
C LEU A 61 -6.82 10.86 11.52
N GLU A 62 -6.64 12.05 12.08
CA GLU A 62 -7.73 12.95 12.49
C GLU A 62 -8.61 13.32 11.30
N ARG A 63 -8.03 13.71 10.16
CA ARG A 63 -8.79 14.05 8.96
C ARG A 63 -9.60 12.86 8.43
N LEU A 64 -8.99 11.69 8.34
CA LEU A 64 -9.65 10.49 7.81
C LEU A 64 -10.76 9.98 8.74
N VAL A 65 -10.57 10.11 10.05
CA VAL A 65 -11.61 9.80 11.05
C VAL A 65 -12.75 10.81 10.99
N ALA A 66 -12.44 12.11 10.89
CA ALA A 66 -13.46 13.16 10.75
C ALA A 66 -14.29 13.00 9.47
N GLN A 67 -13.69 12.49 8.40
CA GLN A 67 -14.38 12.15 7.14
C GLN A 67 -15.17 10.83 7.21
N GLY A 68 -15.07 10.08 8.31
CA GLY A 68 -15.71 8.77 8.46
C GLY A 68 -15.12 7.68 7.56
N LEU A 69 -13.93 7.88 7.00
CA LEU A 69 -13.22 6.90 6.17
C LEU A 69 -12.45 5.89 7.02
N LEU A 70 -11.93 6.34 8.16
CA LEU A 70 -11.39 5.49 9.21
C LEU A 70 -12.24 5.62 10.47
N ALA A 71 -12.25 4.57 11.26
CA ALA A 71 -12.70 4.60 12.64
C ALA A 71 -11.55 4.13 13.53
N ARG A 72 -11.41 4.75 14.71
CA ARG A 72 -10.58 4.23 15.78
C ARG A 72 -11.47 3.48 16.75
N GLU A 73 -11.29 2.18 16.85
CA GLU A 73 -12.00 1.34 17.82
C GLU A 73 -10.96 0.62 18.66
N ALA A 74 -11.10 0.71 19.98
CA ALA A 74 -10.13 0.16 20.93
C ALA A 74 -8.67 0.57 20.60
N ASP A 75 -7.84 -0.39 20.23
CA ASP A 75 -6.41 -0.23 19.94
C ASP A 75 -6.08 -0.46 18.45
N SER A 76 -6.98 -0.05 17.56
CA SER A 76 -6.82 -0.21 16.11
C SER A 76 -7.53 0.86 15.29
N TYR A 77 -7.01 1.08 14.09
CA TYR A 77 -7.63 1.89 13.04
C TYR A 77 -8.22 0.98 11.97
N HIS A 78 -9.50 1.13 11.68
CA HIS A 78 -10.21 0.30 10.72
C HIS A 78 -10.79 1.11 9.57
N LEU A 79 -10.79 0.53 8.38
CA LEU A 79 -11.54 1.08 7.25
C LEU A 79 -13.03 0.85 7.44
N THR A 80 -13.78 1.95 7.50
CA THR A 80 -15.24 1.92 7.55
C THR A 80 -15.79 1.38 6.21
N PRO A 81 -17.07 1.00 6.16
CA PRO A 81 -17.72 0.68 4.88
C PRO A 81 -17.57 1.79 3.83
N LEU A 82 -17.56 3.06 4.26
CA LEU A 82 -17.34 4.21 3.38
C LEU A 82 -15.88 4.29 2.89
N GLY A 83 -14.90 3.96 3.74
CA GLY A 83 -13.48 4.03 3.40
C GLY A 83 -12.98 2.92 2.48
N ARG A 84 -13.56 1.71 2.55
CA ARG A 84 -13.06 0.52 1.82
C ARG A 84 -12.89 0.72 0.31
N PRO A 85 -13.83 1.31 -0.44
CA PRO A 85 -13.65 1.57 -1.87
C PRO A 85 -12.46 2.48 -2.18
N TYR A 86 -12.09 3.34 -1.23
CA TYR A 86 -11.02 4.32 -1.36
C TYR A 86 -9.70 3.87 -0.71
N VAL A 87 -9.54 2.59 -0.37
CA VAL A 87 -8.34 2.05 0.32
C VAL A 87 -7.02 2.44 -0.36
N ASN A 88 -7.01 2.56 -1.69
CA ASN A 88 -5.82 2.99 -2.42
C ASN A 88 -5.55 4.49 -2.29
N ASN A 89 -6.59 5.32 -2.22
CA ASN A 89 -6.46 6.75 -1.99
C ASN A 89 -6.04 7.02 -0.53
N ILE A 90 -6.71 6.38 0.43
CA ILE A 90 -6.43 6.51 1.85
C ILE A 90 -4.99 6.08 2.16
N ALA A 91 -4.51 4.96 1.60
CA ALA A 91 -3.14 4.51 1.80
C ALA A 91 -2.08 5.53 1.30
N LYS A 92 -2.40 6.32 0.27
CA LYS A 92 -1.46 7.34 -0.26
C LYS A 92 -1.27 8.51 0.69
N GLU A 93 -2.24 8.78 1.56
CA GLU A 93 -2.14 9.84 2.59
C GLU A 93 -1.02 9.53 3.61
N PHE A 94 -0.61 8.27 3.74
CA PHE A 94 0.47 7.84 4.63
C PHE A 94 1.84 7.80 3.93
N TYR A 95 1.94 8.14 2.64
CA TYR A 95 3.23 8.16 1.95
C TYR A 95 4.12 9.29 2.48
N VAL A 96 5.42 9.02 2.54
CA VAL A 96 6.43 9.92 3.11
C VAL A 96 7.65 10.01 2.21
N GLY A 97 8.38 11.13 2.31
CA GLY A 97 9.62 11.37 1.57
C GLY A 97 9.42 11.27 0.05
N GLU A 98 10.35 10.60 -0.62
CA GLU A 98 10.35 10.42 -2.08
C GLU A 98 9.19 9.56 -2.61
N ASN A 99 8.43 8.90 -1.73
CA ASN A 99 7.27 8.10 -2.14
C ASN A 99 6.02 8.97 -2.39
N VAL A 100 6.00 10.21 -1.91
CA VAL A 100 4.87 11.14 -2.12
C VAL A 100 4.81 11.56 -3.57
N GLY A 101 3.64 11.39 -4.21
CA GLY A 101 3.44 11.75 -5.61
C GLY A 101 4.21 10.88 -6.62
N ALA A 102 4.93 9.85 -6.16
CA ALA A 102 5.63 8.94 -7.04
C ALA A 102 4.66 8.27 -8.03
N ARG A 103 5.04 8.24 -9.30
CA ARG A 103 4.22 7.67 -10.37
C ARG A 103 4.03 6.18 -10.09
N GLN A 104 2.79 5.77 -9.90
CA GLN A 104 2.48 4.34 -9.87
C GLN A 104 2.65 3.78 -11.28
N HIS A 105 3.43 2.70 -11.40
CA HIS A 105 3.51 1.96 -12.65
C HIS A 105 2.12 1.44 -13.01
N VAL A 106 1.81 1.43 -14.31
CA VAL A 106 0.55 0.91 -14.82
C VAL A 106 0.48 -0.57 -14.44
N GLN A 107 -0.34 -0.90 -13.44
CA GLN A 107 -0.49 -2.29 -12.97
C GLN A 107 -1.39 -3.10 -13.91
N PHE A 108 -2.22 -2.45 -14.72
CA PHE A 108 -3.11 -3.09 -15.67
C PHE A 108 -2.70 -2.73 -17.10
N VAL A 109 -1.99 -3.65 -17.74
CA VAL A 109 -1.91 -3.71 -19.19
C VAL A 109 -2.94 -4.76 -19.61
N PRO A 110 -4.01 -4.41 -20.33
CA PRO A 110 -4.99 -5.39 -20.78
C PRO A 110 -4.26 -6.49 -21.57
N THR A 111 -4.40 -7.73 -21.13
CA THR A 111 -3.90 -8.90 -21.87
C THR A 111 -4.82 -9.30 -23.01
N LEU A 112 -6.04 -8.75 -23.01
CA LEU A 112 -7.06 -8.94 -24.03
C LEU A 112 -7.32 -7.61 -24.74
N THR A 113 -7.49 -7.67 -26.05
CA THR A 113 -8.03 -6.54 -26.81
C THR A 113 -9.51 -6.32 -26.46
N PRO A 114 -10.07 -5.13 -26.70
CA PRO A 114 -11.50 -4.87 -26.51
C PRO A 114 -12.39 -5.93 -27.19
N GLU A 115 -12.03 -6.36 -28.41
CA GLU A 115 -12.77 -7.38 -29.16
C GLU A 115 -12.74 -8.76 -28.45
N GLN A 116 -11.61 -9.11 -27.84
CA GLN A 116 -11.48 -10.36 -27.08
C GLN A 116 -12.28 -10.32 -25.77
N ILE A 117 -12.39 -9.14 -25.14
CA ILE A 117 -13.23 -8.94 -23.95
C ILE A 117 -14.71 -9.11 -24.31
N GLU A 118 -15.15 -8.54 -25.43
CA GLU A 118 -16.52 -8.69 -25.93
C GLU A 118 -16.85 -10.16 -26.23
N GLN A 119 -15.98 -10.87 -26.94
CA GLN A 119 -16.16 -12.31 -27.20
C GLN A 119 -16.23 -13.16 -25.92
N TYR A 120 -15.41 -12.85 -24.92
CA TYR A 120 -15.45 -13.53 -23.62
C TYR A 120 -16.77 -13.26 -22.87
N ALA A 121 -17.24 -12.01 -22.85
CA ALA A 121 -18.50 -11.63 -22.22
C ALA A 121 -19.73 -12.27 -22.89
N HIS A 122 -19.68 -12.52 -24.20
CA HIS A 122 -20.73 -13.20 -24.94
C HIS A 122 -20.73 -14.72 -24.78
N SER A 123 -19.57 -15.35 -24.55
CA SER A 123 -19.44 -16.81 -24.35
C SER A 123 -19.64 -17.27 -22.90
N ALA A 124 -19.61 -16.34 -21.93
CA ALA A 124 -19.88 -16.62 -20.52
C ALA A 124 -21.37 -16.50 -20.12
N ARG A 125 -22.28 -16.33 -21.09
CA ARG A 125 -23.74 -16.36 -20.91
C ARG A 125 -24.31 -17.66 -21.46
#